data_AF-A0AAE0F7J1-F1
#
_entry.id   AF-A0AAE0F7J1-F1
#
_cell.length_a   1.000
_cell.length_b   1.000
_cell.length_c   1.000
_cell.angle_alpha   90.00
_cell.angle_beta   90.00
_cell.angle_gamma   90.00
#
_symmetry.space_group_name_H-M   'P 1'
#
loop_
_entity.id
_entity.type
_entity.pdbx_description
1 polymer ?
#
loop_
_entity_poly.entity_id
_entity_poly.type
_entity_poly.pdbx_seq_one_letter_code
_entity_poly.pdbx_strand_id
1 'polypeptide(L)'
;MVYRGAASVANFVITNSRVKRALVVADSNIAVDNLAQGLIAAGLRVVRIGNPATVRPSLREYTLQAQAAKHPAGIAAAKLRGDVSAVSTRGATSSGGKAQEREVKQMKGDMWKRSEELQKVAEDAVISGSQAVVAT
;
A
#
# COMPACT_ATOMS: atom_id res chain seq x y z
N MET A 1 31.89 21.93 -11.16
CA MET A 1 33.02 21.16 -10.64
C MET A 1 32.88 19.74 -11.18
N VAL A 2 33.81 19.32 -12.04
CA VAL A 2 33.77 18.04 -12.78
C VAL A 2 34.25 16.93 -11.85
N TYR A 3 33.54 15.80 -11.79
CA TYR A 3 34.06 14.57 -11.20
C TYR A 3 34.06 13.45 -12.25
N ARG A 4 35.26 12.93 -12.52
CA ARG A 4 35.54 11.72 -13.31
C ARG A 4 35.64 10.52 -12.37
N GLY A 5 35.10 9.37 -12.78
CA GLY A 5 35.65 8.06 -12.42
C GLY A 5 35.26 7.45 -11.07
N ALA A 6 34.05 6.86 -11.01
CA ALA A 6 33.69 5.58 -10.39
C ALA A 6 32.19 5.42 -10.66
N ALA A 7 31.69 4.21 -10.93
CA ALA A 7 30.26 3.96 -11.10
C ALA A 7 29.51 4.10 -9.75
N SER A 8 29.49 5.30 -9.21
CA SER A 8 28.64 5.74 -8.13
C SER A 8 27.41 6.32 -8.80
N VAL A 9 26.29 5.60 -8.75
CA VAL A 9 24.99 6.18 -9.11
C VAL A 9 24.76 7.32 -8.11
N ALA A 10 25.13 8.54 -8.51
CA ALA A 10 24.92 9.72 -7.71
C ALA A 10 23.41 10.00 -7.73
N ASN A 11 22.71 9.48 -6.72
CA ASN A 11 21.30 9.77 -6.52
C ASN A 11 21.16 11.23 -6.07
N PHE A 12 21.06 12.15 -7.02
CA PHE A 12 20.69 13.53 -6.73
C PHE A 12 19.17 13.65 -6.70
N VAL A 13 18.63 13.98 -5.54
CA VAL A 13 17.22 14.37 -5.39
C VAL A 13 17.16 15.89 -5.39
N ILE A 14 16.63 16.47 -6.46
CA ILE A 14 16.27 17.89 -6.49
C ILE A 14 14.90 18.02 -5.81
N THR A 15 14.86 18.56 -4.60
CA THR A 15 13.60 18.93 -3.95
C THR A 15 13.37 20.43 -4.10
N ASN A 16 12.16 20.81 -4.48
CA ASN A 16 11.73 22.21 -4.49
C ASN A 16 10.96 22.47 -3.19
N SER A 17 11.44 23.38 -2.35
CA SER A 17 10.83 23.71 -1.04
C SER A 17 9.39 24.25 -1.14
N ARG A 18 8.91 24.61 -2.33
CA ARG A 18 7.52 25.02 -2.58
C ARG A 18 6.59 23.85 -2.93
N VAL A 19 7.14 22.70 -3.32
CA VAL A 19 6.36 21.53 -3.73
C VAL A 19 6.06 20.67 -2.50
N LYS A 20 4.79 20.60 -2.11
CA LYS A 20 4.35 19.83 -0.92
C LYS A 20 4.55 18.32 -1.07
N ARG A 21 4.44 17.78 -2.29
CA ARG A 21 4.55 16.36 -2.63
C ARG A 21 5.05 16.16 -4.07
N ALA A 22 5.94 15.21 -4.29
CA ALA A 22 6.45 14.85 -5.61
C ALA A 22 5.93 13.47 -6.06
N LEU A 23 5.57 13.35 -7.34
CA LEU A 23 5.39 12.07 -8.02
C LEU A 23 6.69 11.76 -8.78
N VAL A 24 7.29 10.61 -8.49
CA VAL A 24 8.56 10.17 -9.06
C VAL A 24 8.31 8.88 -9.84
N VAL A 25 8.64 8.90 -11.12
CA VAL A 25 8.36 7.77 -12.02
C VAL A 25 9.62 7.34 -12.78
N ALA A 26 9.71 6.05 -13.09
CA ALA A 26 10.75 5.52 -13.98
C ALA A 26 10.28 4.24 -14.68
N ASP A 27 10.80 3.99 -15.88
CA ASP A 27 10.35 2.91 -16.77
C ASP A 27 10.67 1.48 -16.25
N SER A 28 11.55 1.33 -15.27
CA SER A 28 11.89 0.02 -14.69
C SER A 28 11.76 -0.02 -13.17
N ASN A 29 11.31 -1.17 -12.65
CA ASN A 29 11.23 -1.41 -11.20
C ASN A 29 12.57 -1.15 -10.49
N ILE A 30 13.69 -1.50 -11.13
CA ILE A 30 15.03 -1.28 -10.58
C ILE A 30 15.33 0.23 -10.46
N ALA A 31 15.00 1.02 -11.49
CA ALA A 31 15.20 2.46 -11.46
C ALA A 31 14.33 3.13 -10.39
N VAL A 32 13.05 2.74 -10.29
CA VAL A 32 12.12 3.24 -9.27
C VAL A 32 12.62 2.91 -7.86
N ASP A 33 13.12 1.70 -7.65
CA ASP A 33 13.65 1.28 -6.36
C ASP A 33 14.93 2.04 -5.98
N ASN A 34 15.81 2.36 -6.95
CA ASN A 34 16.98 3.20 -6.72
C ASN A 34 16.60 4.64 -6.34
N LEU A 35 15.59 5.21 -7.01
CA LEU A 35 15.04 6.52 -6.68
C LEU A 35 14.43 6.53 -5.28
N ALA A 36 13.61 5.52 -4.94
CA ALA A 36 13.03 5.36 -3.62
C ALA A 36 14.13 5.29 -2.54
N GLN A 37 15.18 4.49 -2.75
CA GLN A 37 16.29 4.36 -1.82
C GLN A 37 17.01 5.69 -1.59
N GLY A 38 17.28 6.47 -2.65
CA GLY A 38 17.88 7.80 -2.54
C GLY A 38 17.01 8.78 -1.76
N LEU A 39 15.70 8.81 -2.03
CA LEU A 39 14.73 9.66 -1.34
C LEU A 39 14.62 9.32 0.16
N ILE A 40 14.60 8.02 0.50
CA ILE A 40 14.59 7.53 1.87
C ILE A 40 15.88 7.94 2.60
N ALA A 41 17.04 7.76 1.95
CA ALA A 41 18.32 8.17 2.51
C ALA A 41 18.42 9.68 2.75
N ALA A 42 17.68 10.49 2.00
CA ALA A 42 17.54 11.92 2.21
C ALA A 42 16.54 12.29 3.35
N GLY A 43 15.96 11.30 4.04
CA GLY A 43 15.05 11.51 5.16
C GLY A 43 13.61 11.87 4.76
N LEU A 44 13.24 11.68 3.49
CA LEU A 44 11.89 11.98 3.02
C LEU A 44 10.91 10.85 3.37
N ARG A 45 9.64 11.21 3.60
CA ARG A 45 8.56 10.22 3.71
C ARG A 45 8.15 9.72 2.32
N VAL A 46 8.61 8.52 1.98
CA VAL A 46 8.43 7.92 0.65
C VAL A 46 7.37 6.83 0.69
N VAL A 47 6.54 6.78 -0.36
CA VAL A 47 5.59 5.69 -0.61
C VAL A 47 5.88 5.07 -1.97
N ARG A 48 6.20 3.78 -1.99
CA ARG A 48 6.41 2.99 -3.22
C ARG A 48 5.08 2.34 -3.65
N ILE A 49 4.57 2.67 -4.83
CA ILE A 49 3.38 2.03 -5.42
C ILE A 49 3.82 0.98 -6.41
N GLY A 50 3.48 -0.29 -6.19
CA GLY A 50 3.78 -1.40 -7.10
C GLY A 50 3.46 -2.75 -6.47
N ASN A 51 3.64 -3.83 -7.24
CA ASN A 51 3.44 -5.19 -6.72
C ASN A 51 4.56 -5.52 -5.70
N PRO A 52 4.25 -5.88 -4.44
CA PRO A 52 5.27 -6.25 -3.45
C PRO A 52 6.23 -7.36 -3.90
N ALA A 53 5.80 -8.24 -4.82
CA ALA A 53 6.63 -9.30 -5.40
C ALA A 53 7.76 -8.76 -6.29
N THR A 54 7.58 -7.58 -6.89
CA THR A 54 8.56 -6.95 -7.79
C THR A 54 9.39 -5.87 -7.10
N VAL A 55 9.10 -5.56 -5.83
CA VAL A 55 9.82 -4.58 -5.01
C VAL A 55 10.96 -5.27 -4.26
N ARG A 56 12.15 -4.65 -4.25
CA ARG A 56 13.30 -5.13 -3.49
C ARG A 56 12.95 -5.34 -2.02
N PRO A 57 13.45 -6.40 -1.35
CA PRO A 57 13.11 -6.71 0.05
C PRO A 57 13.28 -5.54 1.01
N SER A 58 14.36 -4.76 0.87
CA SER A 58 14.67 -3.59 1.70
C SER A 58 13.69 -2.42 1.51
N LEU A 59 12.88 -2.42 0.46
CA LEU A 59 11.92 -1.36 0.15
C LEU A 59 10.47 -1.78 0.42
N ARG A 60 10.22 -3.05 0.77
CA ARG A 60 8.86 -3.57 0.97
C ARG A 60 8.11 -2.83 2.07
N GLU A 61 8.78 -2.42 3.13
CA GLU A 61 8.17 -1.66 4.23
C GLU A 61 7.73 -0.25 3.82
N TYR A 62 8.29 0.28 2.72
CA TYR A 62 7.93 1.57 2.15
C TYR A 62 6.82 1.46 1.10
N THR A 63 6.31 0.26 0.82
CA THR A 63 5.18 0.10 -0.09
C THR A 63 3.89 0.66 0.50
N LEU A 64 2.98 1.13 -0.36
CA LEU A 64 1.66 1.60 0.06
C LEU A 64 0.94 0.57 0.93
N GLN A 65 0.95 -0.71 0.52
CA GLN A 65 0.30 -1.79 1.25
C GLN A 65 0.92 -2.01 2.64
N ALA A 66 2.26 -2.03 2.74
CA ALA A 66 2.93 -2.24 4.02
C ALA A 66 2.71 -1.07 4.99
N GLN A 67 2.69 0.16 4.49
CA GLN A 67 2.41 1.35 5.32
C GLN A 67 0.93 1.42 5.72
N ALA A 68 0.01 1.16 4.79
CA ALA A 68 -1.42 1.13 5.07
C ALA A 68 -1.79 0.04 6.09
N ALA A 69 -1.12 -1.12 6.03
CA ALA A 69 -1.32 -2.21 7.01
C ALA A 69 -0.94 -1.82 8.45
N LYS A 70 -0.07 -0.81 8.63
CA LYS A 70 0.31 -0.27 9.95
C LYS A 70 -0.66 0.83 10.44
N HIS A 71 -1.50 1.39 9.55
CA HIS A 71 -2.45 2.44 9.90
C HIS A 71 -3.66 1.84 10.64
N PRO A 72 -4.26 2.54 11.65
CA PRO A 72 -5.41 2.03 12.39
C PRO A 72 -6.58 1.54 11.51
N ALA A 73 -6.89 2.29 10.44
CA ALA A 73 -7.93 1.88 9.48
C ALA A 73 -7.54 0.62 8.69
N GLY A 74 -6.27 0.43 8.35
CA GLY A 74 -5.79 -0.77 7.65
C GLY A 74 -5.80 -2.00 8.54
N ILE A 75 -5.48 -1.86 9.83
CA ILE A 75 -5.62 -2.92 10.83
C ILE A 75 -7.09 -3.32 10.97
N ALA A 76 -8.00 -2.36 11.07
CA ALA A 76 -9.44 -2.63 11.12
C ALA A 76 -9.95 -3.31 9.84
N ALA A 77 -9.48 -2.89 8.66
CA ALA A 77 -9.80 -3.52 7.39
C ALA A 77 -9.33 -4.98 7.34
N ALA A 78 -8.10 -5.26 7.80
CA ALA A 78 -7.55 -6.60 7.87
C ALA A 78 -8.36 -7.51 8.81
N LYS A 79 -8.79 -6.97 9.96
CA LYS A 79 -9.66 -7.68 10.89
C LYS A 79 -11.00 -8.05 10.26
N LEU A 80 -11.67 -7.09 9.62
CA LEU A 80 -12.95 -7.33 8.91
C LEU A 80 -12.82 -8.40 7.83
N ARG A 81 -11.73 -8.39 7.04
CA ARG A 81 -11.47 -9.46 6.05
C ARG A 81 -11.30 -10.83 6.72
N GLY A 82 -10.61 -10.88 7.85
CA GLY A 82 -10.52 -12.08 8.70
C GLY A 82 -11.90 -12.56 9.13
N ASP A 83 -12.72 -11.66 9.67
CA ASP A 83 -14.07 -11.98 10.13
C ASP A 83 -14.96 -12.50 8.98
N VAL A 84 -14.90 -11.90 7.77
CA VAL A 84 -15.61 -12.38 6.57
C VAL A 84 -15.28 -13.85 6.24
N SER A 85 -14.00 -14.22 6.35
CA SER A 85 -13.54 -15.59 6.10
C SER A 85 -13.96 -16.56 7.22
N ALA A 86 -14.05 -16.08 8.46
CA ALA A 86 -14.51 -16.85 9.61
C ALA A 86 -16.04 -17.07 9.62
N VAL A 87 -16.82 -16.17 9.01
CA VAL A 87 -18.27 -16.35 8.86
C VAL A 87 -18.52 -17.61 8.04
N SER A 88 -18.97 -18.66 8.74
CA SER A 88 -19.18 -19.97 8.16
C SER A 88 -20.56 -20.08 7.52
N THR A 89 -20.64 -20.74 6.35
CA THR A 89 -21.91 -21.21 5.79
C THR A 89 -22.38 -22.53 6.41
N ARG A 90 -21.66 -23.09 7.41
CA ARG A 90 -21.88 -24.44 7.96
C ARG A 90 -23.24 -24.66 8.64
N GLY A 91 -24.09 -23.64 8.82
CA GLY A 91 -25.50 -23.81 9.20
C GLY A 91 -26.45 -24.16 8.05
N ALA A 92 -26.00 -24.08 6.79
CA ALA A 92 -26.83 -24.27 5.61
C ALA A 92 -27.14 -25.74 5.28
N THR A 93 -26.48 -26.71 5.91
CA THR A 93 -26.65 -28.14 5.58
C THR A 93 -27.57 -28.90 6.51
N SER A 94 -28.11 -28.30 7.58
CA SER A 94 -28.98 -29.03 8.53
C SER A 94 -30.33 -28.39 8.89
N SER A 95 -30.68 -27.20 8.39
CA SER A 95 -32.06 -26.65 8.47
C SER A 95 -32.26 -25.26 7.83
N GLY A 96 -31.18 -24.55 7.46
CA GLY A 96 -31.27 -23.19 6.94
C GLY A 96 -31.69 -23.12 5.47
N GLY A 97 -32.89 -22.60 5.19
CA GLY A 97 -33.39 -22.43 3.82
C GLY A 97 -32.62 -21.38 2.99
N LYS A 98 -32.93 -21.29 1.69
CA LYS A 98 -32.35 -20.32 0.72
C LYS A 98 -32.34 -18.87 1.20
N ALA A 99 -33.26 -18.49 2.11
CA ALA A 99 -33.30 -17.16 2.72
C ALA A 99 -32.08 -16.89 3.61
N GLN A 100 -31.69 -17.85 4.45
CA GLN A 100 -30.55 -17.72 5.35
C GLN A 100 -29.22 -17.67 4.59
N GLU A 101 -29.11 -18.41 3.49
CA GLU A 101 -27.95 -18.33 2.60
C GLU A 101 -27.80 -16.94 1.97
N ARG A 102 -28.91 -16.33 1.54
CA ARG A 102 -28.92 -14.97 0.98
C ARG A 102 -28.50 -13.93 2.02
N GLU A 103 -28.98 -14.06 3.26
CA GLU A 103 -28.64 -13.17 4.36
C GLU A 103 -27.15 -13.25 4.71
N VAL A 104 -26.59 -14.46 4.84
CA VAL A 104 -25.15 -14.64 5.08
C VAL A 104 -24.32 -14.07 3.93
N LYS A 105 -24.74 -14.28 2.69
CA LYS A 105 -24.06 -13.72 1.52
C LYS A 105 -24.10 -12.20 1.52
N GLN A 106 -25.25 -11.60 1.85
CA GLN A 106 -25.39 -10.15 1.95
C GLN A 106 -24.51 -9.57 3.05
N MET A 107 -24.55 -10.16 4.25
CA MET A 107 -23.71 -9.76 5.38
C MET A 107 -22.22 -9.82 5.05
N LYS A 108 -21.76 -10.89 4.39
CA LYS A 108 -20.38 -10.98 3.90
C LYS A 108 -20.04 -9.88 2.90
N GLY A 109 -20.96 -9.56 2.00
CA GLY A 109 -20.81 -8.48 1.03
C GLY A 109 -20.66 -7.11 1.72
N ASP A 110 -21.49 -6.82 2.71
CA ASP A 110 -21.46 -5.56 3.45
C ASP A 110 -20.16 -5.43 4.26
N MET A 111 -19.74 -6.50 4.94
CA MET A 111 -18.46 -6.53 5.66
C MET A 111 -17.26 -6.38 4.72
N TRP A 112 -17.30 -7.02 3.55
CA TRP A 112 -16.25 -6.89 2.54
C TRP A 112 -16.13 -5.45 2.07
N LYS A 113 -17.25 -4.83 1.68
CA LYS A 113 -17.31 -3.43 1.25
C LYS A 113 -16.77 -2.50 2.34
N ARG A 114 -17.16 -2.73 3.60
CA ARG A 114 -16.65 -1.94 4.72
C ARG A 114 -15.13 -2.08 4.90
N SER A 115 -14.58 -3.26 4.67
CA SER A 115 -13.14 -3.50 4.72
C SER A 115 -12.40 -2.75 3.61
N GLU A 116 -12.97 -2.67 2.40
CA GLU A 116 -12.39 -1.90 1.28
C GLU A 116 -12.41 -0.40 1.57
N GLU A 117 -13.50 0.12 2.13
CA GLU A 117 -13.60 1.53 2.53
C GLU A 117 -12.52 1.91 3.55
N LEU A 118 -12.31 1.08 4.58
CA LEU A 118 -11.28 1.31 5.59
C LEU A 118 -9.87 1.19 5.02
N GLN A 119 -9.65 0.25 4.10
CA GLN A 119 -8.39 0.11 3.38
C GLN A 119 -8.08 1.39 2.59
N LYS A 120 -9.07 1.92 1.87
CA LYS A 120 -8.93 3.17 1.12
C LYS A 120 -8.60 4.35 2.03
N VAL A 121 -9.25 4.47 3.18
CA VAL A 121 -8.92 5.51 4.18
C VAL A 121 -7.46 5.40 4.65
N ALA A 122 -6.96 4.18 4.87
CA ALA A 122 -5.56 3.96 5.24
C ALA A 122 -4.60 4.37 4.12
N GLU A 123 -4.90 4.01 2.89
CA GLU A 123 -4.08 4.35 1.72
C GLU A 123 -4.06 5.86 1.45
N ASP A 124 -5.22 6.53 1.52
CA ASP A 124 -5.34 7.98 1.37
C ASP A 124 -4.55 8.71 2.46
N ALA A 125 -4.58 8.23 3.71
CA ALA A 125 -3.79 8.77 4.81
C ALA A 125 -2.27 8.63 4.56
N VAL A 126 -1.82 7.47 4.08
CA VAL A 126 -0.41 7.22 3.74
C VAL A 126 0.05 8.13 2.60
N ILE A 127 -0.73 8.20 1.51
CA ILE A 127 -0.41 9.03 0.35
C ILE A 127 -0.39 10.52 0.71
N SER A 128 -1.40 10.99 1.45
CA SER A 128 -1.49 12.39 1.86
C SER A 128 -0.37 12.82 2.81
N GLY A 129 0.09 11.92 3.68
CA GLY A 129 1.20 12.14 4.60
C GLY A 129 2.59 12.05 3.96
N SER A 130 2.70 11.46 2.77
CA SER A 130 3.98 11.30 2.06
C SER A 130 4.55 12.65 1.57
N GLN A 131 5.85 12.66 1.27
CA GLN A 131 6.53 13.75 0.56
C GLN A 131 6.90 13.33 -0.86
N ALA A 132 7.07 12.03 -1.11
CA ALA A 132 7.28 11.49 -2.44
C ALA A 132 6.49 10.19 -2.62
N VAL A 133 5.79 10.08 -3.75
CA VAL A 133 5.19 8.84 -4.24
C VAL A 133 6.03 8.35 -5.41
N VAL A 134 6.48 7.11 -5.37
CA VAL A 134 7.37 6.52 -6.38
C VAL A 134 6.67 5.33 -7.03
N ALA A 135 6.59 5.33 -8.36
CA ALA A 135 5.91 4.30 -9.14
C ALA A 135 6.66 4.01 -10.44
N THR A 136 6.41 2.83 -11.02
CA THR A 136 6.71 2.55 -12.42
C THR A 136 5.60 3.10 -13.29
#